data_AF-A0A444YPL7-F1
#
_entry.id   AF-A0A444YPL7-F1
#
_cell.length_a   1.000
_cell.length_b   1.000
_cell.length_c   1.000
_cell.angle_alpha   90.00
_cell.angle_beta   90.00
_cell.angle_gamma   90.00
#
_symmetry.space_group_name_H-M   'P 1'
#
loop_
_entity.id
_entity.type
_entity.pdbx_description
1 polymer ?
#
loop_
_entity_poly.entity_id
_entity_poly.type
_entity_poly.pdbx_seq_one_letter_code
_entity_poly.pdbx_strand_id
1 'polypeptide(L)'
;MPQFYSRSRINDANQIFNNKLKSLVDQLNTQLPDARFIYINSYGIFQDIISNLSAYGFSVTNAGCCGVGRNNGQITCLPMQTPCENRREHLFWDAFHPTEAGNAYFSRNFA
;
A
#
# COMPACT_ATOMS: atom_id res chain seq x y z
N MET A 1 6.86 -16.97 -1.90
CA MET A 1 6.39 -15.61 -1.59
C MET A 1 4.88 -15.63 -1.68
N PRO A 2 4.13 -15.25 -0.63
CA PRO A 2 2.68 -15.11 -0.75
C PRO A 2 2.38 -14.06 -1.81
N GLN A 3 1.29 -14.24 -2.55
CA GLN A 3 0.97 -13.49 -3.77
C GLN A 3 0.84 -11.96 -3.57
N PHE A 4 0.71 -11.52 -2.30
CA PHE A 4 0.56 -10.13 -1.87
C PHE A 4 1.88 -9.46 -1.45
N TYR A 5 2.99 -10.20 -1.39
CA TYR A 5 4.29 -9.64 -1.02
C TYR A 5 5.15 -9.40 -2.27
N SER A 6 5.70 -8.19 -2.34
CA SER A 6 6.61 -7.78 -3.41
C SER A 6 7.91 -8.59 -3.39
N ARG A 7 8.41 -8.95 -4.58
CA ARG A 7 9.70 -9.65 -4.75
C ARG A 7 10.87 -8.69 -4.46
N SER A 8 12.01 -9.20 -3.98
CA SER A 8 13.20 -8.39 -3.67
C SER A 8 13.55 -7.38 -4.76
N ARG A 9 13.62 -7.83 -6.03
CA ARG A 9 13.93 -6.94 -7.17
C ARG A 9 12.99 -5.74 -7.30
N ILE A 10 11.70 -5.91 -6.98
CA ILE A 10 10.72 -4.81 -7.03
C ILE A 10 10.90 -3.89 -5.82
N ASN A 11 11.19 -4.45 -4.63
CA ASN A 11 11.53 -3.64 -3.46
C ASN A 11 12.80 -2.82 -3.66
N ASP A 12 13.81 -3.38 -4.32
CA ASP A 12 15.07 -2.69 -4.64
C ASP A 12 14.81 -1.52 -5.61
N ALA A 13 14.01 -1.77 -6.66
CA ALA A 13 13.60 -0.72 -7.60
C ALA A 13 12.80 0.40 -6.91
N ASN A 14 11.86 0.04 -6.03
CA ASN A 14 11.07 0.99 -5.25
C ASN A 14 11.96 1.86 -4.35
N GLN A 15 12.95 1.27 -3.67
CA GLN A 15 13.87 2.02 -2.82
C GLN A 15 14.72 3.00 -3.63
N ILE A 16 15.23 2.60 -4.81
CA ILE A 16 15.96 3.51 -5.71
C ILE A 16 15.08 4.68 -6.14
N PHE A 17 13.84 4.39 -6.54
CA PHE A 17 12.88 5.41 -6.95
C PHE A 17 12.57 6.39 -5.80
N ASN A 18 12.23 5.87 -4.62
CA ASN A 18 11.87 6.69 -3.46
C ASN A 18 13.02 7.60 -3.01
N ASN A 19 14.26 7.10 -3.03
CA ASN A 19 15.44 7.91 -2.69
C ASN A 19 15.63 9.07 -3.67
N LYS A 20 15.47 8.82 -4.98
CA LYS A 20 15.56 9.86 -6.01
C LYS A 20 14.40 10.85 -5.93
N LEU A 21 13.19 10.38 -5.65
CA LEU A 21 12.00 11.22 -5.48
C LEU A 21 12.18 12.18 -4.29
N LYS A 22 12.69 11.70 -3.16
CA LYS A 22 13.00 12.56 -2.01
C LYS A 22 13.98 13.68 -2.40
N SER A 23 15.08 13.33 -3.06
CA SER A 23 16.06 14.33 -3.51
C SER A 23 15.46 15.36 -4.47
N LEU A 24 14.57 14.93 -5.37
CA LEU A 24 13.85 15.83 -6.28
C LEU A 24 12.93 16.78 -5.52
N VAL A 25 12.20 16.31 -4.51
CA VAL A 25 11.36 17.16 -3.65
C VAL A 25 12.20 18.22 -2.94
N ASP A 26 13.37 17.84 -2.39
CA ASP A 26 14.29 18.78 -1.74
C ASP A 26 14.80 19.85 -2.74
N GLN A 27 15.10 19.45 -3.99
CA GLN A 27 15.51 20.36 -5.06
C GLN A 27 14.39 21.32 -5.48
N LEU A 28 13.16 20.82 -5.65
CA LEU A 28 12.01 21.63 -6.06
C LEU A 28 11.67 22.69 -5.01
N ASN A 29 11.72 22.34 -3.72
CA ASN A 29 11.53 23.32 -2.63
C ASN A 29 12.64 24.38 -2.59
N THR A 30 13.83 24.10 -3.13
CA THR A 30 14.92 25.08 -3.25
C THR A 30 14.72 26.00 -4.46
N GLN A 31 14.24 25.46 -5.57
CA GLN A 31 14.12 26.18 -6.85
C GLN A 31 12.83 27.00 -6.98
N LEU A 32 11.77 26.59 -6.29
CA LEU A 32 10.43 27.17 -6.40
C LEU A 32 9.97 27.68 -5.02
N PRO A 33 10.43 28.87 -4.57
CA PRO A 33 10.19 29.35 -3.21
C PRO A 33 8.70 29.63 -2.90
N ASP A 34 7.88 29.84 -3.92
CA ASP A 34 6.43 30.08 -3.77
C ASP A 34 5.61 28.78 -3.78
N ALA A 35 6.25 27.62 -3.93
CA ALA A 35 5.61 26.31 -3.94
C ALA A 35 6.07 25.46 -2.76
N ARG A 36 5.20 24.54 -2.31
CA ARG A 36 5.53 23.58 -1.25
C ARG A 36 5.34 22.16 -1.75
N PHE A 37 6.44 21.42 -1.83
CA PHE A 37 6.45 20.00 -2.19
C PHE A 37 6.65 19.16 -0.92
N ILE A 38 5.76 18.20 -0.70
CA ILE A 38 5.80 17.31 0.48
C ILE A 38 6.06 15.89 -0.01
N TYR A 39 7.13 15.28 0.52
CA TYR A 39 7.40 13.86 0.33
C TYR A 39 6.72 13.07 1.45
N ILE A 40 5.95 12.05 1.08
CA ILE A 40 5.34 11.11 2.02
C ILE A 40 5.99 9.75 1.81
N ASN A 41 6.55 9.18 2.88
CA ASN A 41 7.19 7.85 2.86
C ASN A 41 6.13 6.72 2.86
N SER A 42 5.38 6.62 1.77
CA SER A 42 4.33 5.61 1.58
C SER A 42 4.87 4.19 1.76
N TYR A 43 6.07 3.92 1.25
CA TYR A 43 6.74 2.63 1.38
C TYR A 43 6.97 2.25 2.85
N GLY A 44 7.51 3.18 3.66
CA GLY A 44 7.73 2.94 5.08
C GLY A 44 6.43 2.69 5.85
N ILE A 45 5.38 3.47 5.56
CA ILE A 45 4.06 3.30 6.20
C ILE A 45 3.49 1.91 5.89
N PHE A 46 3.54 1.47 4.63
CA PHE A 46 3.06 0.13 4.26
C PHE A 46 3.89 -0.99 4.90
N GLN A 47 5.22 -0.83 4.96
CA GLN A 47 6.09 -1.81 5.61
C GLN A 47 5.77 -1.95 7.11
N ASP A 48 5.49 -0.84 7.78
CA ASP A 48 5.11 -0.87 9.21
C ASP A 48 3.78 -1.58 9.44
N ILE A 49 2.75 -1.27 8.63
CA ILE A 49 1.45 -1.97 8.69
C ILE A 49 1.65 -3.48 8.49
N ILE A 50 2.37 -3.87 7.44
CA ILE A 50 2.63 -5.28 7.12
C ILE A 50 3.41 -5.99 8.23
N SER A 51 4.33 -5.29 8.90
CA SER A 51 5.15 -5.86 9.96
C SER A 51 4.42 -5.94 11.31
N ASN A 52 3.35 -5.17 11.51
CA ASN A 52 2.66 -5.04 12.80
C ASN A 52 1.13 -5.09 12.70
N LEU A 53 0.63 -6.08 11.95
CA LEU A 53 -0.78 -6.15 11.51
C LEU A 53 -1.82 -6.11 12.63
N SER A 54 -1.57 -6.80 13.74
CA SER A 54 -2.49 -6.86 14.87
C SER A 54 -2.65 -5.49 15.55
N ALA A 55 -1.60 -4.65 15.56
CA ALA A 55 -1.70 -3.29 16.07
C ALA A 55 -2.64 -2.41 15.23
N TYR A 56 -2.85 -2.77 13.97
CA TYR A 56 -3.72 -2.08 13.02
C TYR A 56 -5.08 -2.76 12.82
N GLY A 57 -5.40 -3.82 13.57
CA GLY A 57 -6.69 -4.51 13.49
C GLY A 57 -6.88 -5.38 12.25
N PHE A 58 -5.82 -5.67 11.50
CA PHE A 58 -5.86 -6.58 10.34
C PHE A 58 -5.52 -8.01 10.76
N SER A 59 -6.32 -8.97 10.27
CA SER A 59 -6.09 -10.40 10.45
C SER A 59 -5.82 -11.12 9.12
N VAL A 60 -6.17 -10.52 7.98
CA VAL A 60 -5.99 -11.12 6.64
C VAL A 60 -5.13 -10.23 5.73
N THR A 61 -3.94 -10.73 5.38
CA THR A 61 -2.98 -10.00 4.53
C THR A 61 -2.45 -10.79 3.35
N ASN A 62 -2.73 -12.08 3.32
CA ASN A 62 -2.31 -12.99 2.28
C ASN A 62 -3.46 -13.37 1.34
N ALA A 63 -4.60 -12.68 1.43
CA ALA A 63 -5.75 -12.83 0.56
C ALA A 63 -6.48 -11.49 0.34
N GLY A 64 -6.96 -11.28 -0.89
CA GLY A 64 -7.79 -10.14 -1.25
C GLY A 64 -9.24 -10.34 -0.75
N CYS A 65 -9.89 -9.27 -0.34
CA CYS A 65 -11.32 -9.30 0.00
C CYS A 65 -12.21 -9.58 -1.23
N CYS A 66 -11.79 -9.17 -2.42
CA CYS A 66 -12.42 -9.43 -3.69
C CYS A 66 -11.36 -9.72 -4.75
N GLY A 67 -11.63 -10.67 -5.65
CA GLY A 67 -10.71 -11.04 -6.72
C GLY A 67 -10.89 -12.48 -7.15
N VAL A 68 -10.04 -12.93 -8.07
CA VAL A 68 -10.11 -14.28 -8.64
C VAL A 68 -8.78 -15.01 -8.48
N GLY A 69 -8.86 -16.33 -8.45
CA GLY A 69 -7.72 -17.23 -8.40
C GLY A 69 -7.20 -17.44 -6.98
N ARG A 70 -5.96 -17.91 -6.86
CA ARG A 70 -5.35 -18.22 -5.57
C ARG A 70 -5.40 -17.00 -4.64
N ASN A 71 -6.00 -17.18 -3.47
CA ASN A 71 -6.18 -16.16 -2.44
C ASN A 71 -6.80 -14.84 -2.95
N ASN A 72 -7.62 -14.89 -4.01
CA ASN A 72 -8.16 -13.69 -4.67
C ASN A 72 -7.07 -12.72 -5.17
N GLY A 73 -5.87 -13.22 -5.48
CA GLY A 73 -4.69 -12.43 -5.79
C GLY A 73 -4.17 -12.56 -7.22
N GLN A 74 -4.89 -13.24 -8.13
CA GLN A 74 -4.44 -13.39 -9.53
C GLN A 74 -5.04 -12.34 -10.46
N ILE A 75 -6.32 -12.04 -10.26
CA ILE A 75 -7.05 -11.03 -11.04
C ILE A 75 -7.74 -10.12 -10.02
N THR A 76 -7.73 -8.82 -10.30
CA THR A 76 -8.48 -7.81 -9.53
C THR A 76 -9.97 -8.17 -9.44
N CYS A 77 -10.66 -7.52 -8.51
CA CYS A 77 -12.10 -7.63 -8.34
C CYS A 77 -12.83 -7.31 -9.66
N LEU A 78 -13.71 -8.21 -10.11
CA LEU A 78 -14.50 -8.01 -11.33
C LEU A 78 -15.85 -7.38 -11.02
N PRO A 79 -16.50 -6.71 -12.00
CA PRO A 79 -17.84 -6.18 -11.83
C PRO A 79 -18.82 -7.23 -11.32
N MET A 80 -19.72 -6.83 -10.41
CA MET A 80 -20.75 -7.68 -9.80
C MET A 80 -20.23 -8.83 -8.91
N GLN A 81 -18.92 -8.92 -8.64
CA GLN A 81 -18.43 -9.86 -7.64
C GLN A 81 -18.85 -9.44 -6.23
N THR A 82 -19.22 -10.43 -5.42
CA THR A 82 -19.52 -10.22 -4.01
C THR A 82 -18.20 -10.15 -3.24
N PRO A 83 -17.88 -9.04 -2.57
CA PRO A 83 -16.70 -8.94 -1.71
C PRO A 83 -16.85 -9.77 -0.43
N CYS A 84 -15.74 -9.99 0.27
CA CYS A 84 -15.75 -10.58 1.60
C CYS A 84 -16.62 -9.79 2.61
N GLU A 85 -17.23 -10.49 3.56
CA GLU A 85 -18.07 -9.86 4.60
C GLU A 85 -17.23 -9.05 5.60
N ASN A 86 -16.09 -9.61 6.01
CA ASN A 86 -15.17 -9.05 7.02
C ASN A 86 -14.12 -8.09 6.43
N ARG A 87 -14.54 -7.20 5.53
CA ARG A 87 -13.66 -6.25 4.81
C ARG A 87 -12.78 -5.33 5.67
N ARG A 88 -13.13 -5.14 6.95
CA ARG A 88 -12.34 -4.34 7.91
C ARG A 88 -11.11 -5.08 8.44
N GLU A 89 -11.10 -6.40 8.33
CA GLU A 89 -10.01 -7.27 8.80
C GLU A 89 -8.99 -7.59 7.68
N HIS A 90 -9.37 -7.34 6.42
CA HIS A 90 -8.51 -7.50 5.26
C HIS A 90 -7.70 -6.22 5.01
N LEU A 91 -6.38 -6.36 4.86
CA LEU A 91 -5.53 -5.25 4.41
C LEU A 91 -5.74 -4.95 2.92
N PHE A 92 -5.87 -6.00 2.10
CA PHE A 92 -5.97 -5.88 0.65
C PHE A 92 -7.40 -6.08 0.14
N TRP A 93 -7.87 -5.13 -0.68
CA TRP A 93 -9.11 -5.26 -1.42
C TRP A 93 -8.97 -6.34 -2.50
N ASP A 94 -7.90 -6.27 -3.28
CA ASP A 94 -7.57 -7.23 -4.34
C ASP A 94 -6.04 -7.47 -4.40
N ALA A 95 -5.53 -8.05 -5.48
CA ALA A 95 -4.12 -8.36 -5.68
C ALA A 95 -3.14 -7.17 -5.50
N PHE A 96 -3.60 -5.91 -5.57
CA PHE A 96 -2.76 -4.72 -5.58
C PHE A 96 -3.21 -3.64 -4.60
N HIS A 97 -4.52 -3.45 -4.44
CA HIS A 97 -5.09 -2.29 -3.77
C HIS A 97 -5.43 -2.59 -2.30
N PRO A 98 -5.22 -1.64 -1.37
CA PRO A 98 -5.72 -1.75 0.00
C PRO A 98 -7.25 -1.66 0.07
N THR A 99 -7.83 -2.19 1.14
CA THR A 99 -9.24 -1.94 1.50
C THR A 99 -9.45 -0.49 1.93
N GLU A 100 -10.71 -0.06 2.07
CA GLU A 100 -11.06 1.21 2.73
C GLU A 100 -10.40 1.33 4.11
N ALA A 101 -10.43 0.26 4.90
CA ALA A 101 -9.76 0.21 6.21
C ALA A 101 -8.25 0.43 6.07
N GLY A 102 -7.59 -0.26 5.14
CA GLY A 102 -6.17 -0.04 4.81
C GLY A 102 -5.86 1.42 4.47
N ASN A 103 -6.66 2.02 3.59
CA ASN A 103 -6.49 3.43 3.19
C ASN A 103 -6.71 4.40 4.36
N ALA A 104 -7.68 4.14 5.24
CA ALA A 104 -7.96 4.98 6.40
C ALA A 104 -6.81 5.00 7.42
N TYR A 105 -6.04 3.91 7.55
CA TYR A 105 -4.82 3.92 8.36
C TYR A 105 -3.67 4.63 7.65
N PHE A 106 -3.52 4.40 6.35
CA PHE A 106 -2.51 5.05 5.54
C PHE A 106 -2.64 6.57 5.59
N SER A 107 -3.85 7.11 5.45
CA SER A 107 -4.11 8.56 5.47
C SER A 107 -3.81 9.23 6.83
N ARG A 108 -3.84 8.49 7.94
CA ARG A 108 -3.51 9.06 9.27
C ARG A 108 -2.04 9.44 9.40
N ASN A 109 -1.18 8.88 8.56
CA ASN A 109 0.25 9.15 8.54
C ASN A 109 0.64 10.32 7.62
N PHE A 110 -0.35 11.03 7.06
CA PHE A 110 -0.14 12.15 6.16
C PHE A 110 -0.19 13.52 6.87
N ALA A 111 -0.40 13.50 8.19
CA ALA A 111 -0.47 14.69 9.04
C ALA A 111 0.94 15.20 9.42
#